data_AF-A0AAE1RTH5-F1
#
_entry.id   AF-A0AAE1RTH5-F1
#
_cell.length_a   1.000
_cell.length_b   1.000
_cell.length_c   1.000
_cell.angle_alpha   90.00
_cell.angle_beta   90.00
_cell.angle_gamma   90.00
#
_symmetry.space_group_name_H-M   'P 1'
#
loop_
_entity.id
_entity.type
_entity.pdbx_description
1 polymer ?
#
loop_
_entity_poly.entity_id
_entity_poly.type
_entity_poly.pdbx_seq_one_letter_code
_entity_poly.pdbx_strand_id
1 'polypeptide(L)'
;MGFLRIGIILLIGIAIIGSVNGDENESFRKRPTIVKMVKGTKMCVKDWECGYGVATGGPLAWGLCYNKEMSPSQDYCDDYFKLTYPCTPGAQYYGRGALPIYWNYNYGAIGEALKLNLLDHPEYIEQNATMAFQAAIWRWMNPMKKGQPSAHDAFVGNWKPTKNDTLSKRLPGFGTTMNILYGDSVCGQGDVDAMNNIISHFQYYLDLMGVGREEAGPHEVLTCGDQKAFNPTAAPAAAS
;
A
#
# COMPACT_ATOMS: atom_id res chain seq x y z
N MET A 1 -6.18 -29.88 -4.48
CA MET A 1 -5.37 -29.08 -3.54
C MET A 1 -4.82 -27.76 -4.12
N GLY A 2 -4.65 -27.60 -5.44
CA GLY A 2 -4.15 -26.33 -6.03
C GLY A 2 -5.15 -25.16 -6.07
N PHE A 3 -6.43 -25.41 -6.36
CA PHE A 3 -7.43 -24.33 -6.49
C PHE A 3 -7.84 -23.68 -5.15
N LEU A 4 -7.84 -24.45 -4.06
CA LEU A 4 -8.14 -23.93 -2.72
C LEU A 4 -7.02 -23.00 -2.21
N ARG A 5 -5.76 -23.30 -2.56
CA ARG A 5 -4.61 -22.42 -2.27
C ARG A 5 -4.70 -21.10 -3.05
N ILE A 6 -5.07 -21.13 -4.33
CA ILE A 6 -5.18 -19.92 -5.15
C ILE A 6 -6.30 -18.99 -4.65
N GLY A 7 -7.46 -19.54 -4.27
CA GLY A 7 -8.59 -18.75 -3.74
C GLY A 7 -8.28 -18.09 -2.39
N ILE A 8 -7.61 -18.81 -1.48
CA ILE A 8 -7.17 -18.28 -0.18
C ILE A 8 -6.07 -17.22 -0.37
N ILE A 9 -5.14 -17.43 -1.30
CA ILE A 9 -4.05 -16.47 -1.60
C ILE A 9 -4.55 -15.17 -2.25
N LEU A 10 -5.58 -15.23 -3.11
CA LEU A 10 -6.19 -14.02 -3.68
C LEU A 10 -6.89 -13.18 -2.60
N LEU A 11 -7.57 -13.84 -1.65
CA LEU A 11 -8.20 -13.18 -0.50
C LEU A 11 -7.16 -12.61 0.49
N ILE A 12 -6.04 -13.31 0.69
CA ILE A 12 -4.89 -12.83 1.47
C ILE A 12 -4.30 -11.56 0.84
N GLY A 13 -4.04 -11.57 -0.46
CA GLY A 13 -3.51 -10.41 -1.18
C GLY A 13 -4.43 -9.20 -1.02
N ILE A 14 -5.74 -9.37 -1.23
CA ILE A 14 -6.72 -8.28 -1.12
C ILE A 14 -6.89 -7.78 0.34
N ALA A 15 -6.82 -8.66 1.34
CA ALA A 15 -6.92 -8.28 2.75
C ALA A 15 -5.70 -7.48 3.25
N ILE A 16 -4.50 -7.85 2.79
CA ILE A 16 -3.28 -7.07 3.06
C ILE A 16 -3.34 -5.70 2.38
N ILE A 17 -3.82 -5.66 1.13
CA ILE A 17 -3.91 -4.44 0.31
C ILE A 17 -4.70 -3.34 1.03
N GLY A 18 -5.79 -3.69 1.70
CA GLY A 18 -6.63 -2.71 2.40
C GLY A 18 -6.05 -2.16 3.71
N SER A 19 -4.97 -2.74 4.23
CA SER A 19 -4.51 -2.48 5.59
C SER A 19 -3.49 -1.35 5.72
N VAL A 20 -3.05 -0.78 4.60
CA VAL A 20 -1.98 0.24 4.57
C VAL A 20 -2.55 1.68 4.60
N ASN A 21 -3.88 1.85 4.57
CA ASN A 21 -4.52 3.17 4.60
C ASN A 21 -4.53 3.84 6.00
N GLY A 22 -3.83 3.28 6.98
CA GLY A 22 -3.50 4.00 8.22
C GLY A 22 -2.18 4.75 8.02
N ASP A 23 -2.24 5.99 7.54
CA ASP A 23 -1.10 6.90 7.48
C ASP A 23 -0.49 7.09 8.89
N GLU A 24 0.45 6.22 9.25
CA GLU A 24 1.35 6.38 10.39
C GLU A 24 2.69 6.93 9.89
N ASN A 25 2.70 8.15 9.33
CA ASN A 25 3.93 8.93 9.43
C ASN A 25 3.69 10.45 9.57
N GLU A 26 4.26 10.96 10.66
CA GLU A 26 4.59 12.34 11.01
C GLU A 26 3.49 13.42 11.19
N SER A 27 2.35 13.37 10.49
CA SER A 27 1.28 14.38 10.72
C SER A 27 0.51 14.14 12.03
N PHE A 28 0.38 12.88 12.46
CA PHE A 28 -0.35 12.52 13.69
C PHE A 28 0.37 12.93 14.99
N ARG A 29 1.63 13.35 14.91
CA ARG A 29 2.33 13.99 16.04
C ARG A 29 1.82 15.40 16.31
N LYS A 30 1.03 15.99 15.40
CA LYS A 30 0.35 17.28 15.59
C LYS A 30 -1.17 17.10 15.69
N ARG A 31 -1.56 16.49 16.81
CA ARG A 31 -2.86 16.63 17.51
C ARG A 31 -4.11 16.16 16.76
N PRO A 32 -4.86 15.16 17.28
CA PRO A 32 -6.31 15.19 17.09
C PRO A 32 -6.84 16.50 17.70
N THR A 33 -7.73 17.21 17.00
CA THR A 33 -8.39 18.41 17.54
C THR A 33 -9.20 17.99 18.77
N ILE A 34 -8.63 18.23 19.96
CA ILE A 34 -9.25 17.96 21.25
C ILE A 34 -10.45 18.89 21.37
N VAL A 35 -11.66 18.33 21.37
CA VAL A 35 -12.88 19.14 21.46
C VAL A 35 -13.34 19.27 22.91
N LYS A 36 -13.11 18.25 23.76
CA LYS A 36 -13.54 18.28 25.16
C LYS A 36 -12.87 17.21 26.02
N MET A 37 -12.70 17.51 27.32
CA MET A 37 -12.39 16.53 28.37
C MET A 37 -13.67 16.23 29.16
N VAL A 38 -14.03 14.95 29.30
CA VAL A 38 -15.18 14.51 30.12
C VAL A 38 -14.68 13.44 31.09
N LYS A 39 -14.82 13.68 32.41
CA LYS A 39 -14.37 12.76 33.47
C LYS A 39 -12.90 12.29 33.35
N GLY A 40 -12.01 13.15 32.84
CA GLY A 40 -10.59 12.84 32.64
C GLY A 40 -10.25 12.15 31.31
N THR A 41 -11.26 11.82 30.49
CA THR A 41 -11.08 11.17 29.19
C THR A 41 -11.14 12.20 28.05
N LYS A 42 -10.21 12.08 27.09
CA LYS A 42 -10.11 12.95 25.89
C LYS A 42 -11.10 12.49 24.83
N MET A 43 -11.98 13.40 24.37
CA MET A 43 -13.00 13.11 23.37
C MET A 43 -12.73 13.81 22.03
N CYS A 44 -12.92 13.07 20.94
CA CYS A 44 -12.82 13.53 19.55
C CYS A 44 -14.21 13.99 19.04
N VAL A 45 -14.26 14.66 17.88
CA VAL A 45 -15.53 15.13 17.29
C VAL A 45 -16.47 13.93 17.13
N LYS A 46 -17.63 13.96 17.81
CA LYS A 46 -18.67 12.91 17.89
C LYS A 46 -18.47 11.85 18.99
N ASP A 47 -18.23 12.30 20.22
CA ASP A 47 -18.35 11.52 21.48
C ASP A 47 -17.56 10.19 21.55
N TRP A 48 -16.47 10.05 20.79
CA TRP A 48 -15.61 8.87 20.81
C TRP A 48 -14.25 9.15 21.49
N GLU A 49 -13.72 8.15 22.20
CA GLU A 49 -12.43 8.20 22.86
C GLU A 49 -11.29 8.22 21.83
N CYS A 50 -10.36 9.17 21.97
CA CYS A 50 -9.23 9.30 21.04
C CYS A 50 -8.11 8.31 21.42
N GLY A 51 -8.04 7.15 20.76
CA GLY A 51 -6.87 6.26 20.81
C GLY A 51 -7.03 4.97 19.98
N TYR A 52 -5.96 4.52 19.31
CA TYR A 52 -5.92 3.20 18.64
C TYR A 52 -6.04 2.02 19.62
N GLY A 53 -5.81 2.25 20.93
CA GLY A 53 -5.97 1.25 21.99
C GLY A 53 -7.42 0.90 22.36
N VAL A 54 -8.41 1.59 21.78
CA VAL A 54 -9.85 1.38 22.03
C VAL A 54 -10.63 1.06 20.76
N ALA A 55 -9.92 0.79 19.66
CA ALA A 55 -10.53 0.38 18.41
C ALA A 55 -11.18 -1.00 18.59
N THR A 56 -12.49 -1.12 18.36
CA THR A 56 -13.20 -2.41 18.46
C THR A 56 -12.53 -3.43 17.54
N GLY A 57 -12.09 -4.57 18.07
CA GLY A 57 -11.33 -5.58 17.33
C GLY A 57 -9.81 -5.38 17.28
N GLY A 58 -9.28 -4.32 17.91
CA GLY A 58 -7.85 -3.97 17.91
C GLY A 58 -7.41 -3.19 16.67
N PRO A 59 -6.18 -2.63 16.66
CA PRO A 59 -5.70 -1.75 15.58
C PRO A 59 -5.66 -2.43 14.20
N LEU A 60 -5.47 -3.76 14.17
CA LEU A 60 -5.35 -4.55 12.94
C LEU A 60 -6.70 -4.86 12.26
N ALA A 61 -7.82 -4.49 12.90
CA ALA A 61 -9.18 -4.69 12.38
C ALA A 61 -9.72 -3.47 11.59
N TRP A 62 -8.93 -2.39 11.47
CA TRP A 62 -9.35 -1.10 10.91
C TRP A 62 -8.75 -0.79 9.53
N GLY A 63 -8.34 -1.83 8.80
CA GLY A 63 -8.02 -1.71 7.38
C GLY A 63 -9.19 -1.10 6.58
N LEU A 64 -8.87 -0.42 5.48
CA LEU A 64 -9.81 0.27 4.56
C LEU A 64 -10.63 1.39 5.21
N CYS A 65 -10.20 1.92 6.36
CA CYS A 65 -10.87 3.04 7.02
C CYS A 65 -10.93 4.30 6.14
N TYR A 66 -9.94 4.49 5.27
CA TYR A 66 -9.88 5.60 4.34
C TYR A 66 -9.88 5.09 2.89
N ASN A 67 -10.53 5.83 2.01
CA ASN A 67 -10.56 5.58 0.56
C ASN A 67 -9.71 6.59 -0.24
N LYS A 68 -9.10 7.57 0.44
CA LYS A 68 -8.18 8.56 -0.11
C LYS A 68 -7.20 9.12 0.92
N GLU A 69 -6.12 9.70 0.43
CA GLU A 69 -5.12 10.43 1.21
C GLU A 69 -5.77 11.64 1.90
N MET A 70 -5.58 11.74 3.22
CA MET A 70 -6.27 12.73 4.05
C MET A 70 -5.61 14.10 4.00
N SER A 71 -4.32 14.18 3.72
CA SER A 71 -3.58 15.44 3.66
C SER A 71 -2.51 15.39 2.56
N PRO A 72 -2.93 15.45 1.28
CA PRO A 72 -2.02 15.46 0.14
C PRO A 72 -1.00 16.60 0.23
N SER A 73 0.28 16.26 0.11
CA SER A 73 1.37 17.24 0.13
C SER A 73 1.49 18.02 -1.20
N GLN A 74 0.93 17.48 -2.27
CA GLN A 74 1.01 17.99 -3.64
C GLN A 74 -0.12 17.39 -4.51
N ASP A 75 -0.20 17.83 -5.77
CA ASP A 75 -1.18 17.31 -6.73
C ASP A 75 -0.75 15.99 -7.40
N TYR A 76 0.50 15.55 -7.18
CA TYR A 76 1.09 14.34 -7.75
C TYR A 76 0.98 14.31 -9.29
N CYS A 77 1.21 15.45 -9.94
CA CYS A 77 1.36 15.54 -11.37
C CYS A 77 2.85 15.49 -11.74
N ASP A 78 3.26 14.52 -12.55
CA ASP A 78 4.62 14.45 -13.09
C ASP A 78 4.63 14.84 -14.58
N ASP A 79 5.22 16.00 -14.85
CA ASP A 79 5.37 16.59 -16.18
C ASP A 79 6.25 15.75 -17.12
N TYR A 80 7.08 14.85 -16.59
CA TYR A 80 7.85 13.91 -17.41
C TYR A 80 6.92 13.05 -18.29
N PHE A 81 5.73 12.73 -17.78
CA PHE A 81 4.75 11.89 -18.45
C PHE A 81 3.73 12.68 -19.30
N LYS A 82 3.89 14.00 -19.46
CA LYS A 82 2.88 14.85 -20.14
C LYS A 82 2.52 14.44 -21.57
N LEU A 83 3.39 13.71 -22.26
CA LEU A 83 3.15 13.25 -23.64
C LEU A 83 2.31 11.97 -23.70
N THR A 84 2.33 11.15 -22.65
CA THR A 84 1.58 9.88 -22.58
C THR A 84 0.37 9.99 -21.66
N TYR A 85 0.54 10.66 -20.51
CA TYR A 85 -0.44 10.81 -19.46
C TYR A 85 -0.47 12.28 -18.99
N PRO A 86 -0.98 13.22 -19.82
CA PRO A 86 -1.05 14.62 -19.46
C PRO A 86 -1.91 14.81 -18.21
N CYS A 87 -1.49 15.72 -17.33
CA CYS A 87 -2.29 16.11 -16.18
C CYS A 87 -3.46 16.97 -16.63
N THR A 88 -4.67 16.56 -16.29
CA THR A 88 -5.89 17.29 -16.63
C THR A 88 -6.02 18.51 -15.73
N PRO A 89 -6.32 19.72 -16.28
CA PRO A 89 -6.51 20.92 -15.48
C PRO A 89 -7.57 20.72 -14.38
N GLY A 90 -7.20 20.97 -13.12
CA GLY A 90 -8.08 20.81 -11.96
C GLY A 90 -8.16 19.39 -11.41
N ALA A 91 -7.61 18.39 -12.09
CA ALA A 91 -7.47 17.04 -11.56
C ALA A 91 -6.25 16.95 -10.61
N GLN A 92 -6.39 16.15 -9.56
CA GLN A 92 -5.33 15.89 -8.59
C GLN A 92 -5.16 14.37 -8.43
N TYR A 93 -3.92 13.88 -8.43
CA TYR A 93 -3.58 12.45 -8.49
C TYR A 93 -2.99 11.91 -7.17
N TYR A 94 -3.44 12.47 -6.04
CA TYR A 94 -3.13 11.95 -4.71
C TYR A 94 -3.68 10.53 -4.48
N GLY A 95 -3.25 9.89 -3.39
CA GLY A 95 -3.58 8.51 -3.09
C GLY A 95 -5.09 8.25 -3.02
N ARG A 96 -5.63 7.34 -3.83
CA ARG A 96 -7.03 6.88 -3.74
C ARG A 96 -7.15 5.37 -3.91
N GLY A 97 -8.21 4.82 -3.32
CA GLY A 97 -8.63 3.43 -3.51
C GLY A 97 -8.19 2.48 -2.40
N ALA A 98 -8.45 1.19 -2.62
CA ALA A 98 -8.10 0.14 -1.67
C ALA A 98 -6.58 -0.11 -1.62
N LEU A 99 -5.90 0.00 -2.77
CA LEU A 99 -4.46 0.16 -2.87
C LEU A 99 -4.23 1.58 -3.38
N PRO A 100 -3.66 2.50 -2.59
CA PRO A 100 -3.47 3.88 -2.98
C PRO A 100 -2.76 4.03 -4.34
N ILE A 101 -3.44 4.65 -5.28
CA ILE A 101 -2.89 5.03 -6.58
C ILE A 101 -2.41 6.47 -6.48
N TYR A 102 -1.13 6.68 -6.77
CA TYR A 102 -0.52 8.00 -6.84
C TYR A 102 -0.06 8.29 -8.27
N TRP A 103 0.04 9.56 -8.63
CA TRP A 103 0.61 10.05 -9.87
C TRP A 103 -0.23 9.85 -11.14
N ASN A 104 -0.28 10.90 -11.98
CA ASN A 104 -0.96 10.92 -13.28
C ASN A 104 -0.68 9.68 -14.14
N TYR A 105 0.57 9.24 -14.23
CA TYR A 105 0.93 8.09 -15.06
C TYR A 105 0.33 6.76 -14.59
N ASN A 106 0.12 6.57 -13.29
CA ASN A 106 -0.55 5.36 -12.80
C ASN A 106 -2.06 5.44 -13.01
N TYR A 107 -2.68 6.60 -12.78
CA TYR A 107 -4.10 6.81 -13.10
C TYR A 107 -4.36 6.58 -14.60
N GLY A 108 -3.47 7.08 -15.47
CA GLY A 108 -3.53 6.85 -16.92
C GLY A 108 -3.43 5.37 -17.29
N ALA A 109 -2.38 4.67 -16.84
CA ALA A 109 -2.18 3.26 -17.15
C ALA A 109 -3.33 2.36 -16.64
N ILE A 110 -3.82 2.61 -15.42
CA ILE A 110 -4.97 1.89 -14.85
C ILE A 110 -6.24 2.23 -15.63
N GLY A 111 -6.44 3.50 -15.97
CA GLY A 111 -7.59 3.97 -16.74
C GLY A 111 -7.67 3.30 -18.11
N GLU A 112 -6.56 3.22 -18.83
CA GLU A 112 -6.47 2.50 -20.11
C GLU A 112 -6.82 1.02 -19.97
N ALA A 113 -6.25 0.35 -18.96
CA ALA A 113 -6.48 -1.08 -18.75
C ALA A 113 -7.92 -1.41 -18.35
N LEU A 114 -8.54 -0.57 -17.53
CA LEU A 114 -9.92 -0.74 -17.06
C LEU A 114 -10.95 -0.06 -17.97
N LYS A 115 -10.51 0.65 -19.01
CA LYS A 115 -11.35 1.49 -19.90
C LYS A 115 -12.15 2.53 -19.13
N LEU A 116 -11.50 3.16 -18.15
CA LEU A 116 -12.03 4.23 -17.31
C LEU A 116 -11.27 5.53 -17.59
N ASN A 117 -11.96 6.65 -17.64
CA ASN A 117 -11.32 7.96 -17.84
C ASN A 117 -10.74 8.51 -16.52
N LEU A 118 -9.73 7.83 -15.98
CA LEU A 118 -9.16 8.16 -14.67
C LEU A 118 -8.17 9.33 -14.68
N LEU A 119 -7.70 9.76 -15.87
CA LEU A 119 -6.89 10.98 -15.97
C LEU A 119 -7.73 12.23 -15.76
N ASP A 120 -8.90 12.30 -16.39
CA ASP A 120 -9.81 13.43 -16.24
C ASP A 120 -10.66 13.32 -14.97
N HIS A 121 -10.98 12.09 -14.54
CA HIS A 121 -11.85 11.81 -13.41
C HIS A 121 -11.20 10.87 -12.37
N PRO A 122 -10.08 11.27 -11.74
CA PRO A 122 -9.44 10.45 -10.71
C PRO A 122 -10.34 10.20 -9.49
N GLU A 123 -11.33 11.05 -9.25
CA GLU A 123 -12.34 10.92 -8.18
C GLU A 123 -13.23 9.68 -8.30
N TYR A 124 -13.32 9.05 -9.46
CA TYR A 124 -14.08 7.80 -9.61
C TYR A 124 -13.55 6.67 -8.71
N ILE A 125 -12.25 6.68 -8.43
CA ILE A 125 -11.62 5.70 -7.53
C ILE A 125 -12.09 5.86 -6.09
N GLU A 126 -12.35 7.09 -5.61
CA GLU A 126 -12.86 7.30 -4.25
C GLU A 126 -14.39 7.16 -4.15
N GLN A 127 -15.11 7.39 -5.25
CA GLN A 127 -16.59 7.36 -5.29
C GLN A 127 -17.18 5.97 -5.55
N ASN A 128 -16.44 5.07 -6.21
CA ASN A 128 -16.95 3.75 -6.58
C ASN A 128 -16.04 2.62 -6.06
N ALA A 129 -16.54 1.88 -5.06
CA ALA A 129 -15.80 0.78 -4.46
C ALA A 129 -15.40 -0.31 -5.47
N THR A 130 -16.24 -0.61 -6.46
CA THR A 130 -15.92 -1.62 -7.48
C THR A 130 -14.70 -1.17 -8.30
N MET A 131 -14.68 0.10 -8.72
CA MET A 131 -13.54 0.66 -9.46
C MET A 131 -12.28 0.71 -8.59
N ALA A 132 -12.42 1.08 -7.32
CA ALA A 132 -11.32 1.08 -6.35
C ALA A 132 -10.64 -0.29 -6.23
N PHE A 133 -11.44 -1.36 -6.08
CA PHE A 133 -10.93 -2.72 -6.00
C PHE A 133 -10.40 -3.24 -7.34
N GLN A 134 -11.03 -2.91 -8.47
CA GLN A 134 -10.51 -3.26 -9.79
C GLN A 134 -9.11 -2.65 -10.02
N ALA A 135 -8.93 -1.38 -9.65
CA ALA A 135 -7.64 -0.72 -9.77
C ALA A 135 -6.59 -1.32 -8.83
N ALA A 136 -6.97 -1.64 -7.58
CA ALA A 136 -6.09 -2.32 -6.63
C ALA A 136 -5.65 -3.71 -7.11
N ILE A 137 -6.58 -4.52 -7.63
CA ILE A 137 -6.29 -5.84 -8.21
C ILE A 137 -5.41 -5.68 -9.45
N TRP A 138 -5.69 -4.71 -10.31
CA TRP A 138 -4.85 -4.45 -11.47
C TRP A 138 -3.41 -4.13 -11.04
N ARG A 139 -3.24 -3.24 -10.05
CA ARG A 139 -1.91 -2.88 -9.52
C ARG A 139 -1.18 -4.06 -8.89
N TRP A 140 -1.91 -4.97 -8.27
CA TRP A 140 -1.39 -6.22 -7.70
C TRP A 140 -0.93 -7.22 -8.78
N MET A 141 -1.69 -7.33 -9.87
CA MET A 141 -1.45 -8.31 -10.94
C MET A 141 -0.46 -7.83 -12.01
N ASN A 142 -0.16 -6.54 -12.10
CA ASN A 142 0.67 -5.97 -13.16
C ASN A 142 2.01 -5.42 -12.62
N PRO A 143 3.15 -5.73 -13.28
CA PRO A 143 4.43 -5.11 -12.97
C PRO A 143 4.43 -3.60 -13.24
N MET A 144 5.08 -2.81 -12.38
CA MET A 144 5.24 -1.36 -12.59
C MET A 144 6.16 -1.02 -13.76
N LYS A 145 7.24 -1.81 -13.91
CA LYS A 145 8.27 -1.59 -14.93
C LYS A 145 8.58 -2.89 -15.64
N LYS A 146 8.97 -2.77 -16.90
CA LYS A 146 9.44 -3.90 -17.69
C LYS A 146 10.61 -4.59 -16.98
N GLY A 147 10.50 -5.90 -16.78
CA GLY A 147 11.52 -6.72 -16.12
C GLY A 147 11.36 -6.84 -14.59
N GLN A 148 10.41 -6.13 -13.97
CA GLN A 148 10.01 -6.39 -12.58
C GLN A 148 8.90 -7.45 -12.54
N PRO A 149 8.76 -8.22 -11.44
CA PRO A 149 7.60 -9.06 -11.21
C PRO A 149 6.35 -8.24 -10.84
N SER A 150 5.18 -8.86 -10.96
CA SER A 150 3.97 -8.37 -10.30
C SER A 150 4.03 -8.68 -8.80
N ALA A 151 3.27 -7.94 -7.99
CA ALA A 151 3.16 -8.25 -6.56
C ALA A 151 2.60 -9.67 -6.35
N HIS A 152 1.64 -10.08 -7.20
CA HIS A 152 1.13 -11.43 -7.25
C HIS A 152 2.22 -12.48 -7.48
N ASP A 153 3.03 -12.34 -8.55
CA ASP A 153 4.04 -13.34 -8.90
C ASP A 153 5.14 -13.48 -7.84
N ALA A 154 5.51 -12.36 -7.19
CA ALA A 154 6.43 -12.37 -6.06
C ALA A 154 5.81 -13.07 -4.84
N PHE A 155 4.52 -12.84 -4.56
CA PHE A 155 3.82 -13.40 -3.42
C PHE A 155 3.61 -14.92 -3.55
N VAL A 156 3.19 -15.38 -4.73
CA VAL A 156 2.87 -16.81 -4.96
C VAL A 156 4.10 -17.65 -5.35
N GLY A 157 5.26 -17.02 -5.54
CA GLY A 157 6.50 -17.71 -5.90
C GLY A 157 6.64 -18.10 -7.38
N ASN A 158 5.83 -17.51 -8.28
CA ASN A 158 5.96 -17.72 -9.73
C ASN A 158 7.18 -17.00 -10.31
N TRP A 159 7.58 -15.90 -9.68
CA TRP A 159 8.74 -15.12 -10.10
C TRP A 159 10.06 -15.81 -9.72
N LYS A 160 10.98 -15.87 -10.67
CA LYS A 160 12.36 -16.33 -10.47
C LYS A 160 13.30 -15.12 -10.35
N PRO A 161 13.92 -14.88 -9.17
CA PRO A 161 14.84 -13.77 -9.00
C PRO A 161 16.03 -13.85 -9.96
N THR A 162 16.43 -12.70 -10.51
CA THR A 162 17.68 -12.59 -11.26
C THR A 162 18.89 -12.54 -10.33
N LYS A 163 20.10 -12.63 -10.87
CA LYS A 163 21.33 -12.40 -10.09
C LYS A 163 21.34 -11.04 -9.39
N ASN A 164 20.78 -10.01 -10.03
CA ASN A 164 20.73 -8.68 -9.42
C ASN A 164 19.75 -8.64 -8.24
N ASP A 165 18.65 -9.38 -8.33
CA ASP A 165 17.66 -9.48 -7.27
C ASP A 165 18.21 -10.22 -6.06
N THR A 166 18.91 -11.34 -6.27
CA THR A 166 19.54 -12.08 -5.16
C THR A 166 20.66 -11.28 -4.49
N LEU A 167 21.48 -10.55 -5.27
CA LEU A 167 22.47 -9.61 -4.72
C LEU A 167 21.82 -8.45 -3.95
N SER A 168 20.60 -8.08 -4.32
CA SER A 168 19.78 -7.07 -3.64
C SER A 168 18.93 -7.64 -2.50
N LYS A 169 19.17 -8.91 -2.11
CA LYS A 169 18.44 -9.67 -1.10
C LYS A 169 16.93 -9.84 -1.39
N ARG A 170 16.49 -9.67 -2.62
CA ARG A 170 15.08 -9.84 -3.02
C ARG A 170 14.81 -11.31 -3.30
N LEU A 171 13.95 -11.91 -2.49
CA LEU A 171 13.57 -13.32 -2.56
C LEU A 171 12.04 -13.43 -2.72
N PRO A 172 11.51 -14.49 -3.35
CA PRO A 172 10.07 -14.68 -3.44
C PRO A 172 9.45 -14.74 -2.04
N GLY A 173 8.37 -14.00 -1.82
CA GLY A 173 7.74 -13.86 -0.51
C GLY A 173 7.17 -12.46 -0.26
N PHE A 174 6.61 -12.29 0.94
CA PHE A 174 5.87 -11.10 1.31
C PHE A 174 6.74 -9.83 1.36
N GLY A 175 8.01 -9.96 1.79
CA GLY A 175 8.96 -8.87 1.79
C GLY A 175 9.15 -8.26 0.40
N THR A 176 9.32 -9.10 -0.64
CA THR A 176 9.45 -8.59 -2.00
C THR A 176 8.12 -8.09 -2.57
N THR A 177 6.98 -8.66 -2.17
CA THR A 177 5.66 -8.07 -2.47
C THR A 177 5.55 -6.64 -1.91
N MET A 178 5.92 -6.42 -0.65
CA MET A 178 5.96 -5.08 -0.06
C MET A 178 6.93 -4.16 -0.80
N ASN A 179 8.10 -4.65 -1.22
CA ASN A 179 9.08 -3.87 -1.99
C ASN A 179 8.53 -3.40 -3.35
N ILE A 180 7.73 -4.22 -4.03
CA ILE A 180 7.10 -3.85 -5.32
C ILE A 180 6.03 -2.75 -5.14
N LEU A 181 5.35 -2.74 -3.98
CA LEU A 181 4.23 -1.83 -3.71
C LEU A 181 4.67 -0.54 -3.03
N TYR A 182 5.57 -0.64 -2.06
CA TYR A 182 5.92 0.42 -1.10
C TYR A 182 7.44 0.56 -0.90
N GLY A 183 8.26 -0.02 -1.78
CA GLY A 183 9.68 -0.24 -1.50
C GLY A 183 10.52 1.02 -1.27
N ASP A 184 10.09 2.17 -1.78
CA ASP A 184 10.74 3.46 -1.57
C ASP A 184 10.53 4.04 -0.15
N SER A 185 9.48 3.59 0.55
CA SER A 185 9.11 4.09 1.87
C SER A 185 9.38 3.11 3.02
N VAL A 186 9.39 1.80 2.75
CA VAL A 186 9.47 0.78 3.83
C VAL A 186 10.65 -0.20 3.72
N CYS A 187 11.40 -0.21 2.61
CA CYS A 187 12.47 -1.21 2.39
C CYS A 187 13.88 -0.60 2.38
N GLY A 188 14.89 -1.41 2.72
CA GLY A 188 16.29 -1.00 2.68
C GLY A 188 16.75 -0.09 3.83
N GLN A 189 15.95 -0.01 4.89
CA GLN A 189 16.16 0.87 6.06
C GLN A 189 16.06 0.11 7.39
N GLY A 190 16.16 -1.22 7.35
CA GLY A 190 15.95 -2.09 8.51
C GLY A 190 14.47 -2.24 8.89
N ASP A 191 14.22 -2.73 10.10
CA ASP A 191 12.87 -2.90 10.62
C ASP A 191 12.30 -1.57 11.13
N VAL A 192 11.40 -0.99 10.33
CA VAL A 192 10.69 0.25 10.64
C VAL A 192 9.22 0.00 10.97
N ASP A 193 8.63 0.90 11.76
CA ASP A 193 7.24 0.78 12.22
C ASP A 193 6.24 0.62 11.06
N ALA A 194 6.39 1.39 9.98
CA ALA A 194 5.53 1.30 8.80
C ALA A 194 5.54 -0.11 8.17
N MET A 195 6.70 -0.74 8.07
CA MET A 195 6.82 -2.11 7.56
C MET A 195 6.22 -3.12 8.54
N ASN A 196 6.53 -2.97 9.84
CA ASN A 196 6.04 -3.86 10.88
C ASN A 196 4.52 -3.81 11.01
N ASN A 197 3.90 -2.66 10.74
CA ASN A 197 2.45 -2.51 10.70
C ASN A 197 1.84 -3.33 9.55
N ILE A 198 2.43 -3.28 8.34
CA ILE A 198 1.98 -4.10 7.19
C ILE A 198 2.14 -5.59 7.50
N ILE A 199 3.28 -6.01 8.08
CA ILE A 199 3.54 -7.40 8.48
C ILE A 199 2.53 -7.86 9.53
N SER A 200 2.21 -7.00 10.51
CA SER A 200 1.26 -7.32 11.59
C SER A 200 -0.13 -7.58 11.04
N HIS A 201 -0.59 -6.78 10.07
CA HIS A 201 -1.86 -7.02 9.39
C HIS A 201 -1.84 -8.33 8.60
N PHE A 202 -0.77 -8.61 7.86
CA PHE A 202 -0.64 -9.88 7.13
C PHE A 202 -0.76 -11.08 8.08
N GLN A 203 0.00 -11.09 9.17
CA GLN A 203 -0.06 -12.15 10.17
C GLN A 203 -1.42 -12.26 10.86
N TYR A 204 -2.07 -11.14 11.15
CA TYR A 204 -3.42 -11.12 11.70
C TYR A 204 -4.45 -11.79 10.78
N TYR A 205 -4.38 -11.53 9.47
CA TYR A 205 -5.28 -12.20 8.53
C TYR A 205 -4.98 -13.70 8.41
N LEU A 206 -3.71 -14.11 8.43
CA LEU A 206 -3.35 -15.53 8.44
C LEU A 206 -3.98 -16.27 9.62
N ASP A 207 -3.99 -15.66 10.81
CA ASP A 207 -4.70 -16.21 11.98
C ASP A 207 -6.21 -16.28 11.75
N LEU A 208 -6.81 -15.19 11.24
CA LEU A 208 -8.25 -15.10 11.01
C LEU A 208 -8.76 -16.20 10.04
N MET A 209 -7.94 -16.58 9.05
CA MET A 209 -8.29 -17.63 8.09
C MET A 209 -7.90 -19.04 8.56
N GLY A 210 -7.28 -19.18 9.73
CA GLY A 210 -6.79 -20.46 10.23
C GLY A 210 -5.61 -21.04 9.45
N VAL A 211 -4.84 -20.19 8.75
CA VAL A 211 -3.60 -20.57 8.06
C VAL A 211 -2.42 -20.59 9.02
N GLY A 212 -2.40 -19.65 9.99
CA GLY A 212 -1.34 -19.54 11.00
C GLY A 212 -0.16 -18.66 10.55
N ARG A 213 0.46 -17.96 11.50
CA ARG A 213 1.57 -17.01 11.24
C ARG A 213 2.85 -17.69 10.79
N GLU A 214 3.02 -18.96 11.13
CA GLU A 214 4.16 -19.79 10.75
C GLU A 214 4.28 -19.93 9.22
N GLU A 215 3.16 -19.87 8.50
CA GLU A 215 3.11 -19.91 7.04
C GLU A 215 3.53 -18.58 6.39
N ALA A 216 3.70 -17.51 7.17
CA ALA A 216 4.27 -16.25 6.69
C ALA A 216 5.75 -16.38 6.29
N GLY A 217 6.41 -17.45 6.73
CA GLY A 217 7.81 -17.75 6.46
C GLY A 217 8.80 -17.05 7.40
N PRO A 218 10.10 -17.35 7.25
CA PRO A 218 11.14 -16.72 8.05
C PRO A 218 11.24 -15.22 7.79
N HIS A 219 11.85 -14.50 8.74
CA HIS A 219 12.02 -13.05 8.69
C HIS A 219 12.55 -12.58 7.32
N GLU A 220 13.57 -13.23 6.76
CA GLU A 220 14.20 -12.87 5.48
C GLU A 220 13.25 -12.82 4.26
N VAL A 221 12.18 -13.64 4.24
CA VAL A 221 11.17 -13.62 3.17
C VAL A 221 9.94 -12.80 3.54
N LEU A 222 9.73 -12.55 4.84
CA LEU A 222 8.61 -11.79 5.38
C LEU A 222 8.88 -10.27 5.37
N THR A 223 10.11 -9.86 5.66
CA THR A 223 10.54 -8.46 5.73
C THR A 223 11.21 -7.99 4.44
N CYS A 224 11.25 -6.67 4.24
CA CYS A 224 12.08 -6.04 3.22
C CYS A 224 13.11 -5.05 3.78
N GLY A 225 13.34 -5.06 5.10
CA GLY A 225 14.25 -4.12 5.76
C GLY A 225 15.67 -4.13 5.18
N ASP A 226 16.13 -5.30 4.75
CA ASP A 226 17.44 -5.54 4.14
C ASP A 226 17.44 -5.50 2.61
N GLN A 227 16.27 -5.44 1.98
CA GLN A 227 16.15 -5.50 0.53
C GLN A 227 16.38 -4.12 -0.09
N LYS A 228 17.16 -4.06 -1.18
CA LYS A 228 17.24 -2.81 -1.95
C LYS A 228 15.91 -2.56 -2.66
N ALA A 229 15.36 -1.34 -2.52
CA ALA A 229 14.12 -0.95 -3.20
C ALA A 229 14.18 -1.18 -4.72
N PHE A 230 13.08 -1.63 -5.34
CA PHE A 230 12.99 -1.76 -6.81
C PHE A 230 13.02 -0.40 -7.51
N ASN A 231 12.32 0.58 -6.94
CA ASN A 231 12.09 1.89 -7.52
C ASN A 231 12.41 2.98 -6.48
N PRO A 232 13.66 3.11 -6.01
CA PRO A 232 14.00 4.13 -5.03
C PRO A 232 13.77 5.52 -5.63
N THR A 233 13.06 6.38 -4.90
CA THR A 233 13.04 7.81 -5.21
C THR A 233 14.47 8.34 -5.12
N ALA A 234 14.92 9.06 -6.15
CA ALA A 234 16.30 9.54 -6.18
C ALA A 234 16.57 10.40 -4.93
N ALA A 235 17.65 10.08 -4.21
CA ALA A 235 18.14 10.99 -3.17
C ALA A 235 18.39 12.36 -3.84
N PRO A 236 18.02 13.49 -3.21
CA PRO A 236 18.44 14.78 -3.70
C PRO A 236 19.96 14.73 -3.86
N ALA A 237 20.45 15.10 -5.04
CA ALA A 237 21.89 15.13 -5.32
C ALA A 237 22.56 15.88 -4.17
N ALA A 238 23.50 15.21 -3.50
CA ALA A 238 24.27 15.85 -2.44
C ALA A 238 24.85 17.14 -3.03
N ALA A 239 24.45 18.27 -2.46
CA ALA A 239 24.99 19.57 -2.84
C ALA A 239 26.50 19.50 -2.59
N SER A 240 27.26 19.36 -3.68
CA SER A 240 28.71 19.46 -3.71
C SER A 240 29.16 20.90 -3.59
#